data_AF-A0AAP4F8W4-F1
#
_entry.id   AF-A0AAP4F8W4-F1
#
_cell.length_a   1.000
_cell.length_b   1.000
_cell.length_c   1.000
_cell.angle_alpha   90.00
_cell.angle_beta   90.00
_cell.angle_gamma   90.00
#
_symmetry.space_group_name_H-M   'P 1'
#
loop_
_entity.id
_entity.type
_entity.pdbx_description
1 polymer ?
#
loop_
_entity_poly.entity_id
_entity_poly.type
_entity_poly.pdbx_seq_one_letter_code
_entity_poly.pdbx_strand_id
1 'polypeptide(L)'
;MSDRYKEMGLEMLPNKHYAAWSDEPRPGLAMVYRTRDKVIPLICDEEQIFTCDDSTVDNGIVDWDAGNKLQGLIIDCADNDLTVAQALAVVREKWGQSDIELRVDDVNTAGPAIREALGMGTI
;
A
#
# COMPACT_ATOMS: atom_id res chain seq x y z
N MET A 1 18.91 -1.19 -33.62
CA MET A 1 18.45 -2.59 -33.56
C MET A 1 16.94 -2.53 -33.38
N SER A 2 16.16 -3.16 -34.26
CA SER A 2 14.70 -3.14 -34.17
C SER A 2 14.24 -4.02 -33.00
N ASP A 3 13.31 -3.52 -32.20
CA ASP A 3 12.79 -4.23 -31.04
C ASP A 3 11.77 -5.27 -31.52
N ARG A 4 12.23 -6.52 -31.66
CA ARG A 4 11.47 -7.66 -32.17
C ARG A 4 10.12 -7.89 -31.46
N TYR A 5 9.98 -7.44 -30.21
CA TYR A 5 8.72 -7.56 -29.46
C TYR A 5 7.64 -6.63 -30.01
N LYS A 6 8.04 -5.45 -30.50
CA LYS A 6 7.14 -4.47 -31.10
C LYS A 6 6.65 -4.90 -32.48
N GLU A 7 7.52 -5.53 -33.28
CA GLU A 7 7.16 -6.10 -34.60
C GLU A 7 6.21 -7.30 -34.49
N MET A 8 6.27 -8.05 -33.38
CA MET A 8 5.41 -9.20 -33.11
C MET A 8 4.08 -8.84 -32.43
N GLY A 9 3.83 -7.56 -32.14
CA GLY A 9 2.64 -7.13 -31.39
C GLY A 9 2.59 -7.65 -29.95
N LEU A 10 3.75 -8.05 -29.38
CA LEU A 10 3.92 -8.50 -28.00
C LEU A 10 4.51 -7.37 -27.14
N GLU A 11 4.16 -6.13 -27.45
CA GLU A 11 4.54 -5.02 -26.58
C GLU A 11 3.89 -5.25 -25.22
N MET A 12 4.72 -5.32 -24.18
CA MET A 12 4.27 -5.30 -22.79
C MET A 12 3.48 -4.00 -22.63
N LEU A 13 2.17 -4.08 -22.54
CA LEU A 13 1.36 -2.93 -22.16
C LEU A 13 1.85 -2.47 -20.79
N PRO A 14 2.08 -1.17 -20.58
CA PRO A 14 2.45 -0.68 -19.26
C PRO A 14 1.31 -1.01 -18.29
N ASN A 15 1.51 -2.02 -17.45
CA ASN A 15 0.63 -2.26 -16.31
C ASN A 15 0.74 -1.03 -15.41
N LYS A 16 -0.38 -0.35 -15.18
CA LYS A 16 -0.45 0.72 -14.20
C LYS A 16 -0.39 0.07 -12.82
N HIS A 17 0.80 -0.10 -12.29
CA HIS A 17 0.97 -0.38 -10.87
C HIS A 17 1.04 0.96 -10.12
N TYR A 18 0.38 1.02 -8.97
CA TYR A 18 0.63 2.10 -8.01
C TYR A 18 2.09 2.06 -7.59
N ALA A 19 2.65 3.22 -7.30
CA ALA A 19 3.96 3.31 -6.70
C ALA A 19 3.93 2.71 -5.28
N ALA A 20 5.05 2.15 -4.84
CA ALA A 20 5.26 1.78 -3.45
C ALA A 20 6.01 2.86 -2.66
N TRP A 21 6.61 3.82 -3.36
CA TRP A 21 7.54 4.80 -2.79
C TRP A 21 7.73 6.01 -3.71
N SER A 22 8.21 7.14 -3.17
CA SER A 22 8.63 8.32 -3.95
C SER A 22 9.86 9.00 -3.33
N ASP A 23 10.76 9.53 -4.17
CA ASP A 23 11.88 10.38 -3.75
C ASP A 23 11.44 11.70 -3.10
N GLU A 24 10.22 12.16 -3.39
CA GLU A 24 9.66 13.39 -2.84
C GLU A 24 8.72 13.06 -1.66
N PRO A 25 8.67 13.90 -0.62
CA PRO A 25 7.70 13.72 0.47
C PRO A 25 6.27 13.74 -0.06
N ARG A 26 5.48 12.72 0.32
CA ARG A 26 4.10 12.60 -0.15
C ARG A 26 3.11 12.53 1.00
N PRO A 27 2.35 13.60 1.26
CA PRO A 27 1.31 13.59 2.27
C PRO A 27 0.25 12.55 1.96
N GLY A 28 -0.28 11.89 2.99
CA GLY A 28 -1.26 10.83 2.77
C GLY A 28 -1.77 10.18 4.03
N LEU A 29 -2.19 8.93 3.88
CA LEU A 29 -2.75 8.08 4.93
C LEU A 29 -1.78 6.96 5.27
N ALA A 30 -1.58 6.80 6.57
CA ALA A 30 -1.05 5.58 7.17
C ALA A 30 -2.20 4.85 7.87
N MET A 31 -2.47 3.62 7.45
CA MET A 31 -3.59 2.83 7.94
C MET A 31 -3.09 1.53 8.54
N VAL A 32 -3.78 1.02 9.56
CA VAL A 32 -3.46 -0.28 10.15
C VAL A 32 -4.74 -1.06 10.39
N TYR A 33 -4.78 -2.29 9.89
CA TYR A 33 -5.75 -3.29 10.33
C TYR A 33 -5.11 -4.17 11.39
N ARG A 34 -5.85 -4.45 12.45
CA ARG A 34 -5.44 -5.35 13.53
C ARG A 34 -6.06 -6.72 13.28
N THR A 35 -5.23 -7.75 13.37
CA THR A 35 -5.70 -9.12 13.56
C THR A 35 -5.60 -9.46 15.06
N ARG A 36 -5.72 -10.74 15.42
CA ARG A 36 -5.78 -11.14 16.83
C ARG A 36 -4.51 -10.77 17.61
N ASP A 37 -3.35 -10.92 16.99
CA ASP A 37 -2.03 -10.76 17.59
C ASP A 37 -1.03 -10.04 16.67
N LYS A 38 -1.48 -9.63 15.49
CA LYS A 38 -0.65 -9.04 14.44
C LYS A 38 -1.32 -7.84 13.80
N VAL A 39 -0.58 -7.15 12.94
CA VAL A 39 -1.02 -5.95 12.24
C VAL A 39 -0.79 -6.05 10.74
N ILE A 40 -1.56 -5.29 9.97
CA ILE A 40 -1.43 -5.15 8.53
C ILE A 40 -1.33 -3.66 8.23
N PRO A 41 -0.11 -3.13 8.04
CA PRO A 41 0.10 -1.72 7.71
C PRO A 41 -0.15 -1.44 6.23
N LEU A 42 -0.74 -0.29 5.93
CA LEU A 42 -0.89 0.23 4.59
C LEU A 42 -0.52 1.70 4.54
N ILE A 43 -0.01 2.13 3.40
CA ILE A 43 0.21 3.54 3.09
C ILE A 43 -0.43 3.90 1.76
N CYS A 44 -0.96 5.12 1.68
CA CYS A 44 -1.66 5.63 0.52
C CYS A 44 -1.48 7.15 0.43
N ASP A 45 -0.97 7.67 -0.68
CA ASP A 45 -0.90 9.14 -0.93
C ASP A 45 -2.16 9.68 -1.63
N GLU A 46 -3.14 8.80 -1.89
CA GLU A 46 -4.39 9.06 -2.62
C GLU A 46 -4.25 9.41 -4.11
N GLU A 47 -3.02 9.46 -4.64
CA GLU A 47 -2.74 9.86 -6.02
C GLU A 47 -2.00 8.77 -6.80
N GLN A 48 -0.86 8.30 -6.29
CA GLN A 48 0.07 7.43 -7.00
C GLN A 48 0.57 6.27 -6.14
N ILE A 49 0.77 6.46 -4.84
CA ILE A 49 1.23 5.44 -3.90
C ILE A 49 0.03 4.75 -3.28
N PHE A 50 -0.01 3.42 -3.37
CA PHE A 50 -0.89 2.60 -2.56
C PHE A 50 -0.30 1.20 -2.39
N THR A 51 0.09 0.86 -1.16
CA THR A 51 0.74 -0.43 -0.88
C THR A 51 0.48 -0.88 0.56
N CYS A 52 0.45 -2.18 0.75
CA CYS A 52 0.60 -2.85 2.04
C CYS A 52 2.09 -3.14 2.24
N ASP A 53 2.74 -2.44 3.16
CA ASP A 53 4.21 -2.45 3.29
C ASP A 53 4.67 -2.61 4.75
N ASP A 54 5.51 -3.62 4.99
CA ASP A 54 6.10 -3.92 6.29
C ASP A 54 7.19 -2.93 6.69
N SER A 55 7.76 -2.16 5.74
CA SER A 55 8.81 -1.16 6.00
C SER A 55 8.42 -0.11 7.05
N THR A 56 7.11 0.05 7.27
CA THR A 56 6.52 0.98 8.22
C THR A 56 6.47 0.44 9.65
N VAL A 57 6.59 -0.86 9.88
CA VAL A 57 6.48 -1.47 11.23
C VAL A 57 7.56 -2.51 11.47
N ASP A 58 7.55 -3.18 12.62
CA ASP A 58 8.43 -4.32 12.86
C ASP A 58 7.88 -5.54 12.11
N ASN A 59 8.72 -6.20 11.30
CA ASN A 59 8.36 -7.42 10.56
C ASN A 59 7.79 -8.51 11.49
N GLY A 60 8.26 -8.60 12.74
CA GLY A 60 7.83 -9.61 13.70
C GLY A 60 6.35 -9.54 14.12
N ILE A 61 5.69 -8.40 13.91
CA ILE A 61 4.27 -8.19 14.26
C ILE A 61 3.35 -8.17 13.03
N VAL A 62 3.88 -8.34 11.83
CA VAL A 62 3.09 -8.29 10.59
C VAL A 62 2.37 -9.61 10.34
N ASP A 63 1.09 -9.50 9.99
CA ASP A 63 0.32 -10.61 9.44
C ASP A 63 0.60 -10.73 7.94
N TRP A 64 1.66 -11.47 7.60
CA TRP A 64 2.11 -11.66 6.22
C TRP A 64 1.05 -12.30 5.32
N ASP A 65 0.29 -13.26 5.82
CA ASP A 65 -0.72 -13.96 5.02
C ASP A 65 -1.90 -13.06 4.68
N ALA A 66 -2.37 -12.29 5.66
CA ALA A 66 -3.44 -11.31 5.43
C ALA A 66 -2.93 -10.11 4.62
N GLY A 67 -1.73 -9.60 4.92
CA GLY A 67 -1.09 -8.52 4.18
C GLY A 67 -0.90 -8.86 2.70
N ASN A 68 -0.43 -10.06 2.38
CA ASN A 68 -0.28 -10.51 0.98
C ASN A 68 -1.62 -10.59 0.24
N LYS A 69 -2.70 -10.98 0.91
CA LYS A 69 -4.05 -10.97 0.30
C LYS A 69 -4.53 -9.55 0.01
N LEU A 70 -4.24 -8.63 0.93
CA LEU A 70 -4.61 -7.22 0.77
C LEU A 70 -3.77 -6.56 -0.33
N GLN A 71 -2.47 -6.85 -0.38
CA GLN A 71 -1.59 -6.41 -1.47
C GLN A 71 -2.05 -6.97 -2.82
N GLY A 72 -2.48 -8.24 -2.86
CA GLY A 72 -3.09 -8.85 -4.05
C GLY A 72 -4.31 -8.07 -4.52
N LEU A 73 -5.21 -7.69 -3.61
CA LEU A 73 -6.38 -6.85 -3.94
C LEU A 73 -5.98 -5.48 -4.50
N ILE A 74 -4.93 -4.84 -3.93
CA ILE A 74 -4.42 -3.55 -4.43
C ILE A 74 -3.87 -3.70 -5.85
N ILE A 75 -3.12 -4.77 -6.11
CA ILE A 75 -2.60 -5.10 -7.45
C ILE A 75 -3.75 -5.36 -8.42
N ASP A 76 -4.75 -6.15 -8.03
CA ASP A 76 -5.93 -6.41 -8.86
C ASP A 76 -6.66 -5.10 -9.22
N CYS A 77 -6.78 -4.16 -8.29
CA CYS A 77 -7.35 -2.84 -8.58
C CYS A 77 -6.51 -2.08 -9.63
N ALA A 78 -5.19 -2.12 -9.50
CA ALA A 78 -4.26 -1.46 -10.41
C ALA A 78 -4.34 -2.08 -11.82
N ASP A 79 -4.39 -3.42 -11.92
CA ASP A 79 -4.55 -4.18 -13.16
C ASP A 79 -5.91 -3.93 -13.84
N ASN A 80 -6.91 -3.48 -13.09
CA ASN A 80 -8.22 -3.07 -13.59
C ASN A 80 -8.31 -1.54 -13.85
N ASP A 81 -7.18 -0.83 -13.88
CA ASP A 81 -7.08 0.61 -14.17
C ASP A 81 -7.81 1.52 -13.14
N LEU A 82 -8.03 1.05 -11.90
CA LEU A 82 -8.60 1.90 -10.85
C LEU A 82 -7.59 2.98 -10.43
N THR A 83 -8.07 4.18 -10.12
CA THR A 83 -7.25 5.18 -9.42
C THR A 83 -7.00 4.75 -7.97
N VAL A 84 -5.99 5.33 -7.32
CA VAL A 84 -5.72 5.05 -5.90
C VAL A 84 -6.96 5.30 -5.02
N ALA A 85 -7.67 6.42 -5.23
CA ALA A 85 -8.89 6.73 -4.48
C ALA A 85 -10.00 5.68 -4.70
N GLN A 86 -10.16 5.16 -5.93
CA GLN A 86 -11.12 4.09 -6.23
C GLN A 86 -10.68 2.77 -5.57
N ALA A 87 -9.41 2.42 -5.65
CA ALA A 87 -8.87 1.24 -4.99
C ALA A 87 -9.03 1.31 -3.48
N LEU A 88 -8.82 2.48 -2.86
CA LEU A 88 -9.03 2.69 -1.43
C LEU A 88 -10.50 2.45 -1.04
N ALA A 89 -11.43 2.89 -1.88
CA ALA A 89 -12.85 2.61 -1.68
C ALA A 89 -13.14 1.09 -1.75
N VAL A 90 -12.55 0.36 -2.70
CA VAL A 90 -12.68 -1.11 -2.81
C VAL A 90 -12.08 -1.82 -1.59
N VAL A 91 -10.92 -1.37 -1.11
CA VAL A 91 -10.31 -1.91 0.11
C VAL A 91 -11.25 -1.70 1.30
N ARG A 92 -11.78 -0.49 1.49
CA ARG A 92 -12.74 -0.18 2.57
C ARG A 92 -14.03 -0.98 2.46
N GLU A 93 -14.52 -1.23 1.24
CA GLU A 93 -15.71 -2.07 1.02
C GLU A 93 -15.46 -3.53 1.42
N LYS A 94 -14.30 -4.09 1.06
CA LYS A 94 -14.00 -5.52 1.27
C LYS A 94 -13.42 -5.84 2.65
N TRP A 95 -12.62 -4.94 3.20
CA TRP A 95 -11.89 -5.13 4.46
C TRP A 95 -12.48 -4.32 5.62
N GLY A 96 -13.41 -3.42 5.34
CA GLY A 96 -13.98 -2.51 6.33
C GLY A 96 -13.08 -1.31 6.59
N GLN A 97 -13.44 -0.54 7.63
CA GLN A 97 -12.63 0.57 8.10
C GLN A 97 -11.40 0.04 8.84
N SER A 98 -10.24 0.66 8.65
CA SER A 98 -9.03 0.32 9.40
C SER A 98 -9.18 0.69 10.88
N ASP A 99 -8.49 -0.06 11.75
CA ASP A 99 -8.50 0.20 13.21
C ASP A 99 -7.75 1.49 13.57
N ILE A 100 -6.73 1.81 12.79
CA ILE A 100 -5.97 3.06 12.88
C ILE A 100 -5.95 3.69 11.50
N GLU A 101 -6.18 5.00 11.45
CA GLU A 101 -6.02 5.83 10.25
C GLU A 101 -5.40 7.16 10.69
N LEU A 102 -4.21 7.44 10.19
CA LEU A 102 -3.43 8.64 10.52
C LEU A 102 -3.16 9.42 9.24
N ARG A 103 -3.29 10.74 9.33
CA ARG A 103 -2.78 11.63 8.30
C ARG A 103 -1.30 11.90 8.58
N VAL A 104 -0.45 11.72 7.58
CA VAL A 104 1.00 11.90 7.67
C VAL A 104 1.48 12.87 6.60
N ASP A 105 2.51 13.64 6.92
CA ASP A 105 3.14 14.59 5.97
C ASP A 105 3.94 13.86 4.89
N ASP A 106 4.41 12.64 5.17
CA ASP A 106 5.09 11.78 4.22
C ASP A 106 4.80 10.29 4.49
N VAL A 107 4.16 9.64 3.54
CA VAL A 107 3.83 8.21 3.63
C VAL A 107 5.06 7.31 3.65
N ASN A 108 6.17 7.74 3.03
CA ASN A 108 7.42 6.96 2.99
C ASN A 108 8.05 6.78 4.39
N THR A 109 7.73 7.67 5.32
CA THR A 109 8.32 7.71 6.67
C THR A 109 7.27 7.56 7.76
N ALA A 110 6.09 7.01 7.43
CA ALA A 110 4.97 6.85 8.36
C ALA A 110 5.22 5.89 9.54
N GLY A 111 6.32 5.13 9.50
CA GLY A 111 6.53 4.03 10.44
C GLY A 111 6.56 4.40 11.93
N PRO A 112 7.30 5.44 12.35
CA PRO A 112 7.26 5.92 13.74
C PRO A 112 5.85 6.31 14.20
N ALA A 113 5.07 7.00 13.36
CA ALA A 113 3.70 7.40 13.69
C ALA A 113 2.77 6.19 13.87
N ILE A 114 2.93 5.16 13.02
CA ILE A 114 2.19 3.90 13.17
C ILE A 114 2.55 3.20 14.47
N ARG A 115 3.85 3.09 14.80
CA ARG A 115 4.31 2.43 16.04
C ARG A 115 3.78 3.15 17.29
N GLU A 116 3.83 4.48 17.29
CA GLU A 116 3.26 5.31 18.36
C GLU A 116 1.77 5.05 18.54
N ALA A 117 0.99 5.04 17.44
CA ALA A 117 -0.44 4.76 17.48
C ALA A 117 -0.79 3.32 17.91
N LEU A 118 0.13 2.37 17.68
CA LEU A 118 0.03 1.00 18.19
C LEU A 118 0.37 0.88 19.68
N GLY A 119 0.84 1.95 20.33
CA GLY A 119 1.33 1.92 21.71
C GLY A 119 2.68 1.21 21.85
N MET A 120 3.39 1.03 20.73
CA MET A 120 4.73 0.49 20.68
C MET A 120 5.68 1.68 20.68
N GLY A 121 6.17 2.06 21.87
CA GLY A 121 7.04 3.23 22.03
C GLY A 121 8.24 3.22 21.07
N THR A 122 8.87 4.39 20.89
CA THR A 122 10.14 4.51 20.18
C THR A 122 11.20 3.64 20.84
N ILE A 123 11.70 2.64 20.12
CA ILE A 123 12.88 1.85 20.51
C ILE A 123 14.12 2.66 20.15
#